data_AF-A0A3D4W8Z6-F1
#
_entry.id   AF-A0A3D4W8Z6-F1
#
_cell.length_a   1.000
_cell.length_b   1.000
_cell.length_c   1.000
_cell.angle_alpha   90.00
_cell.angle_beta   90.00
_cell.angle_gamma   90.00
#
_symmetry.space_group_name_H-M   'P 1'
#
loop_
_entity.id
_entity.type
_entity.pdbx_description
1 polymer ?
#
loop_
_entity_poly.entity_id
_entity_poly.type
_entity_poly.pdbx_seq_one_letter_code
_entity_poly.pdbx_strand_id
1 'polypeptide(L)'
;MTFLNCIFMGKVITNGMQSQRQVRVHFGSNLTFEACDFRADADFDNITVDGMVNFTGAIFRERALFNNVTFNGRHNYFTAFSSEKYFSMQESLIDGAIDFFKAKTRGRLSFQSTEFRGIARFHNLDCDGRSEFSLSRFRDDALFTYANFTGHFNFSDAIVYGRFDMNNVELQSSAAITSTIFYRPVTFEKTSVKGEFDVSRSVFYSGKPAMLEFRTLKPDDFVSQGTKFVLLNDLNAD
;
A
#
# COMPACT_ATOMS: atom_id res chain seq x y z
N MET A 1 9.70 8.03 21.29
CA MET A 1 11.04 7.44 21.09
C MET A 1 11.57 7.91 19.75
N THR A 2 12.80 8.39 19.69
CA THR A 2 13.35 9.04 18.48
C THR A 2 14.81 8.63 18.26
N PHE A 3 15.09 8.16 17.05
CA PHE A 3 16.42 7.90 16.53
C PHE A 3 16.56 8.66 15.21
N LEU A 4 17.67 9.38 15.06
CA LEU A 4 17.96 10.19 13.89
C LEU A 4 19.34 9.79 13.37
N ASN A 5 19.45 9.45 12.08
CA ASN A 5 20.73 9.11 11.44
C ASN A 5 21.50 7.97 12.14
N CYS A 6 20.78 7.06 12.80
CA CYS A 6 21.38 5.95 13.55
C CYS A 6 21.60 4.72 12.65
N ILE A 7 22.63 3.94 12.97
CA ILE A 7 22.90 2.64 12.32
C ILE A 7 22.62 1.54 13.33
N PHE A 8 21.71 0.62 13.00
CA PHE A 8 21.41 -0.56 13.79
C PHE A 8 22.12 -1.76 13.18
N MET A 9 23.19 -2.21 13.83
CA MET A 9 24.00 -3.35 13.38
C MET A 9 23.33 -4.69 13.67
N GLY A 10 22.61 -4.78 14.79
CA GLY A 10 21.86 -5.96 15.21
C GLY A 10 20.39 -5.88 14.80
N LYS A 11 19.64 -6.96 15.07
CA LYS A 11 18.20 -6.97 14.88
C LYS A 11 17.55 -5.92 15.77
N VAL A 12 16.57 -5.20 15.22
CA VAL A 12 15.68 -4.36 16.00
C VAL A 12 14.37 -5.12 16.14
N ILE A 13 13.98 -5.41 17.38
CA ILE A 13 12.78 -6.18 17.67
C ILE A 13 11.98 -5.38 18.69
N THR A 14 10.76 -4.99 18.34
CA THR A 14 9.86 -4.26 19.23
C THR A 14 8.64 -5.07 19.61
N ASN A 15 8.68 -6.39 19.43
CA ASN A 15 7.70 -7.31 19.98
C ASN A 15 8.39 -8.35 20.86
N GLY A 16 7.59 -9.10 21.60
CA GLY A 16 8.09 -10.14 22.46
C GLY A 16 7.04 -11.19 22.73
N MET A 17 7.50 -12.31 23.26
CA MET A 17 6.65 -13.38 23.73
C MET A 17 6.75 -13.42 25.25
N GLN A 18 5.61 -13.39 25.95
CA GLN A 18 5.54 -13.59 27.39
C GLN A 18 4.54 -14.71 27.65
N SER A 19 5.00 -15.79 28.29
CA SER A 19 4.17 -16.96 28.62
C SER A 19 3.40 -17.52 27.42
N GLN A 20 4.08 -17.68 26.27
CA GLN A 20 3.51 -18.11 24.98
C GLN A 20 2.41 -17.21 24.41
N ARG A 21 2.22 -16.00 24.95
CA ARG A 21 1.38 -14.96 24.37
C ARG A 21 2.25 -13.88 23.75
N GLN A 22 1.84 -13.41 22.59
CA GLN A 22 2.46 -12.26 21.98
C GLN A 22 2.14 -11.01 22.82
N VAL A 23 3.17 -10.28 23.22
CA VAL A 23 3.02 -9.02 23.92
C VAL A 23 3.00 -7.92 22.88
N ARG A 24 1.89 -7.17 22.86
CA ARG A 24 1.77 -5.97 22.04
C ARG A 24 2.56 -4.86 22.71
N VAL A 25 3.56 -4.32 22.02
CA VAL A 25 4.29 -3.16 22.55
C VAL A 25 3.52 -1.90 22.20
N HIS A 26 3.30 -1.08 23.20
CA HIS A 26 2.55 0.17 23.07
C HIS A 26 3.48 1.37 23.27
N PHE A 27 3.55 2.23 22.26
CA PHE A 27 4.20 3.52 22.33
C PHE A 27 3.13 4.61 22.49
N GLY A 28 2.96 5.15 23.70
CA GLY A 28 1.98 6.20 24.00
C GLY A 28 2.28 7.57 23.39
N SER A 29 3.29 7.68 22.52
CA SER A 29 3.70 8.92 21.84
C SER A 29 4.40 8.57 20.52
N ASN A 30 5.08 9.53 19.91
CA ASN A 30 5.71 9.36 18.59
C ASN A 30 6.79 8.26 18.60
N LEU A 31 6.89 7.54 17.49
CA LEU A 31 7.95 6.57 17.20
C LEU A 31 8.69 7.03 15.93
N THR A 32 9.98 7.35 16.05
CA THR A 32 10.76 7.94 14.95
C THR A 32 12.09 7.24 14.77
N PHE A 33 12.37 6.84 13.53
CA PHE A 33 13.62 6.28 13.01
C PHE A 33 13.95 6.97 11.67
N GLU A 34 14.22 8.27 11.74
CA GLU A 34 14.47 9.08 10.56
C GLU A 34 15.92 8.92 10.09
N ALA A 35 16.09 8.67 8.79
CA ALA A 35 17.38 8.43 8.15
C ALA A 35 18.21 7.31 8.83
N CYS A 36 17.54 6.32 9.44
CA CYS A 36 18.20 5.20 10.09
C CYS A 36 18.54 4.06 9.12
N ASP A 37 19.69 3.41 9.31
CA ASP A 37 20.15 2.22 8.53
C ASP A 37 20.03 0.96 9.38
N PHE A 38 19.10 0.06 9.03
CA PHE A 38 18.87 -1.23 9.67
C PHE A 38 19.61 -2.32 8.88
N ARG A 39 20.72 -2.83 9.43
CA ARG A 39 21.59 -3.81 8.77
C ARG A 39 21.24 -5.27 9.02
N ALA A 40 20.27 -5.51 9.89
CA ALA A 40 19.67 -6.81 10.15
C ALA A 40 18.14 -6.67 10.16
N ASP A 41 17.42 -7.77 10.42
CA ASP A 41 15.95 -7.76 10.49
C ASP A 41 15.44 -6.62 11.41
N ALA A 42 14.46 -5.87 10.92
CA ALA A 42 13.73 -4.87 11.67
C ALA A 42 12.29 -5.37 11.86
N ASP A 43 11.98 -5.80 13.07
CA ASP A 43 10.72 -6.43 13.45
C ASP A 43 9.92 -5.51 14.36
N PHE A 44 8.95 -4.84 13.76
CA PHE A 44 7.96 -3.98 14.38
C PHE A 44 6.56 -4.61 14.35
N ASP A 45 6.45 -5.93 14.20
CA ASP A 45 5.14 -6.58 14.20
C ASP A 45 4.45 -6.37 15.55
N ASN A 46 3.11 -6.31 15.54
CA ASN A 46 2.28 -6.26 16.75
C ASN A 46 2.58 -5.08 17.68
N ILE A 47 2.81 -3.89 17.12
CA ILE A 47 2.92 -2.67 17.92
C ILE A 47 1.70 -1.76 17.77
N THR A 48 1.44 -0.98 18.81
CA THR A 48 0.52 0.15 18.76
C THR A 48 1.29 1.43 19.02
N VAL A 49 1.05 2.47 18.21
CA VAL A 49 1.66 3.79 18.37
C VAL A 49 0.54 4.84 18.41
N ASP A 50 0.44 5.58 19.52
CA ASP A 50 -0.57 6.62 19.69
C ASP A 50 -0.20 7.92 18.96
N GLY A 51 1.10 8.19 18.86
CA GLY A 51 1.64 9.34 18.16
C GLY A 51 1.94 9.07 16.69
N MET A 52 2.61 10.04 16.08
CA MET A 52 3.15 9.95 14.72
C MET A 52 4.21 8.85 14.62
N VAL A 53 4.15 8.04 13.56
CA VAL A 53 5.22 7.15 13.14
C VAL A 53 6.03 7.79 12.01
N ASN A 54 7.36 7.77 12.11
CA ASN A 54 8.23 8.35 11.08
C ASN A 54 9.47 7.48 10.81
N PHE A 55 9.55 6.92 9.61
CA PHE A 55 10.65 6.17 9.02
C PHE A 55 11.16 6.85 7.74
N THR A 56 11.02 8.17 7.64
CA THR A 56 11.48 8.94 6.48
C THR A 56 12.97 8.71 6.24
N GLY A 57 13.33 8.33 5.02
CA GLY A 57 14.70 8.04 4.62
C GLY A 57 15.32 6.79 5.27
N ALA A 58 14.54 5.97 5.97
CA ALA A 58 15.06 4.73 6.57
C ALA A 58 15.52 3.74 5.50
N ILE A 59 16.57 2.97 5.79
CA ILE A 59 17.11 1.94 4.92
C ILE A 59 17.01 0.60 5.64
N PHE A 60 16.26 -0.34 5.06
CA PHE A 60 16.14 -1.71 5.54
C PHE A 60 16.94 -2.64 4.61
N ARG A 61 18.07 -3.15 5.09
CA ARG A 61 18.94 -4.07 4.33
C ARG A 61 18.41 -5.49 4.33
N GLU A 62 17.73 -5.88 5.41
CA GLU A 62 17.06 -7.16 5.57
C GLU A 62 15.55 -6.97 5.65
N ARG A 63 14.81 -7.93 6.22
CA ARG A 63 13.35 -7.87 6.29
C ARG A 63 12.90 -6.73 7.20
N ALA A 64 11.88 -6.01 6.77
CA ALA A 64 11.19 -4.98 7.54
C ALA A 64 9.74 -5.40 7.75
N LEU A 65 9.38 -5.73 9.00
CA LEU A 65 8.09 -6.29 9.36
C LEU A 65 7.32 -5.30 10.25
N PHE A 66 6.11 -4.96 9.82
CA PHE A 66 5.13 -4.06 10.44
C PHE A 66 3.73 -4.69 10.37
N ASN A 67 3.63 -6.00 10.59
CA ASN A 67 2.38 -6.74 10.54
C ASN A 67 1.57 -6.55 11.82
N ASN A 68 0.24 -6.55 11.71
CA ASN A 68 -0.68 -6.35 12.83
C ASN A 68 -0.35 -5.10 13.66
N VAL A 69 0.08 -4.03 13.00
CA VAL A 69 0.33 -2.74 13.68
C VAL A 69 -0.94 -1.92 13.77
N THR A 70 -0.99 -1.06 14.79
CA THR A 70 -2.02 -0.04 14.92
C THR A 70 -1.37 1.33 15.06
N PHE A 71 -1.52 2.17 14.04
CA PHE A 71 -0.99 3.54 14.05
C PHE A 71 -2.14 4.54 14.22
N ASN A 72 -2.28 5.08 15.43
CA ASN A 72 -3.34 6.03 15.78
C ASN A 72 -2.96 7.49 15.44
N GLY A 73 -1.67 7.73 15.16
CA GLY A 73 -1.17 9.05 14.80
C GLY A 73 -1.84 9.60 13.54
N ARG A 74 -2.18 10.90 13.57
CA ARG A 74 -2.85 11.61 12.46
C ARG A 74 -2.09 11.54 11.13
N HIS A 75 -0.77 11.50 11.19
CA HIS A 75 0.12 11.40 10.04
C HIS A 75 1.22 10.38 10.33
N ASN A 76 1.55 9.54 9.36
CA ASN A 76 2.59 8.53 9.43
C ASN A 76 3.45 8.59 8.17
N TYR A 77 4.77 8.57 8.34
CA TYR A 77 5.71 8.88 7.27
C TYR A 77 6.66 7.72 7.03
N PHE A 78 6.62 7.19 5.81
CA PHE A 78 7.56 6.25 5.24
C PHE A 78 8.09 6.85 3.93
N THR A 79 8.35 8.15 3.91
CA THR A 79 8.77 8.82 2.68
C THR A 79 10.24 8.52 2.37
N ALA A 80 10.57 8.29 1.10
CA ALA A 80 11.92 7.98 0.64
C ALA A 80 12.62 6.82 1.37
N PHE A 81 11.88 5.92 2.04
CA PHE A 81 12.49 4.73 2.63
C PHE A 81 12.97 3.77 1.53
N SER A 82 13.94 2.92 1.84
CA SER A 82 14.35 1.83 0.97
C SER A 82 14.33 0.48 1.67
N SER A 83 13.83 -0.56 1.01
CA SER A 83 13.93 -1.95 1.47
C SER A 83 14.60 -2.81 0.41
N GLU A 84 15.69 -3.48 0.79
CA GLU A 84 16.40 -4.38 -0.11
C GLU A 84 15.76 -5.78 -0.17
N LYS A 85 15.05 -6.17 0.90
CA LYS A 85 14.33 -7.43 1.02
C LYS A 85 12.83 -7.16 1.19
N TYR A 86 12.15 -8.08 1.84
CA TYR A 86 10.70 -8.02 2.05
C TYR A 86 10.33 -6.88 3.02
N PHE A 87 9.44 -5.99 2.59
CA PHE A 87 8.73 -5.05 3.45
C PHE A 87 7.28 -5.50 3.59
N SER A 88 6.80 -5.61 4.82
CA SER A 88 5.47 -6.10 5.11
C SER A 88 4.79 -5.21 6.15
N MET A 89 3.58 -4.77 5.85
CA MET A 89 2.65 -4.12 6.78
C MET A 89 1.28 -4.73 6.55
N GLN A 90 1.13 -6.02 6.85
CA GLN A 90 -0.10 -6.77 6.61
C GLN A 90 -1.00 -6.75 7.84
N GLU A 91 -2.29 -7.01 7.64
CA GLU A 91 -3.27 -7.16 8.73
C GLU A 91 -3.26 -5.96 9.70
N SER A 92 -2.96 -4.77 9.18
CA SER A 92 -2.69 -3.58 10.00
C SER A 92 -3.85 -2.61 9.98
N LEU A 93 -3.90 -1.74 10.99
CA LEU A 93 -4.88 -0.66 11.10
C LEU A 93 -4.15 0.68 11.16
N ILE A 94 -4.39 1.52 10.16
CA ILE A 94 -3.77 2.84 10.04
C ILE A 94 -4.88 3.89 10.14
N ASP A 95 -5.05 4.49 11.31
CA ASP A 95 -6.16 5.41 11.57
C ASP A 95 -5.96 6.77 10.88
N GLY A 96 -4.72 7.27 10.85
CA GLY A 96 -4.35 8.52 10.19
C GLY A 96 -3.94 8.35 8.73
N ALA A 97 -3.49 9.45 8.13
CA ALA A 97 -2.87 9.40 6.80
C ALA A 97 -1.51 8.71 6.86
N ILE A 98 -1.15 7.99 5.80
CA ILE A 98 0.17 7.35 5.65
C ILE A 98 0.79 7.70 4.30
N ASP A 99 2.09 7.99 4.32
CA ASP A 99 2.81 8.48 3.16
C ASP A 99 4.05 7.65 2.85
N PHE A 100 4.02 6.98 1.69
CA PHE A 100 5.11 6.21 1.09
C PHE A 100 5.74 6.94 -0.11
N PHE A 101 5.60 8.27 -0.19
CA PHE A 101 6.13 9.06 -1.30
C PHE A 101 7.62 8.75 -1.55
N LYS A 102 7.96 8.43 -2.80
CA LYS A 102 9.33 8.08 -3.23
C LYS A 102 9.97 6.88 -2.51
N ALA A 103 9.18 6.06 -1.83
CA ALA A 103 9.69 4.82 -1.26
C ALA A 103 10.18 3.86 -2.36
N LYS A 104 11.16 3.01 -2.02
CA LYS A 104 11.75 2.04 -2.94
C LYS A 104 11.83 0.66 -2.32
N THR A 105 11.37 -0.37 -3.01
CA THR A 105 11.47 -1.75 -2.53
C THR A 105 12.01 -2.67 -3.62
N ARG A 106 13.17 -3.29 -3.37
CA ARG A 106 13.72 -4.31 -4.26
C ARG A 106 13.04 -5.67 -4.07
N GLY A 107 12.69 -6.00 -2.83
CA GLY A 107 11.93 -7.19 -2.48
C GLY A 107 10.42 -6.98 -2.61
N ARG A 108 9.67 -8.00 -2.20
CA ARG A 108 8.20 -7.93 -2.12
C ARG A 108 7.77 -6.78 -1.19
N LEU A 109 6.65 -6.15 -1.53
CA LEU A 109 5.95 -5.16 -0.73
C LEU A 109 4.55 -5.69 -0.44
N SER A 110 4.15 -5.77 0.83
CA SER A 110 2.81 -6.28 1.19
C SER A 110 2.08 -5.37 2.17
N PHE A 111 0.85 -5.03 1.81
CA PHE A 111 -0.17 -4.38 2.61
C PHE A 111 -1.46 -5.22 2.68
N GLN A 112 -1.37 -6.52 2.37
CA GLN A 112 -2.51 -7.44 2.37
C GLN A 112 -3.33 -7.32 3.66
N SER A 113 -4.66 -7.29 3.52
CA SER A 113 -5.61 -7.21 4.64
C SER A 113 -5.44 -5.97 5.55
N THR A 114 -4.83 -4.90 5.05
CA THR A 114 -4.64 -3.64 5.81
C THR A 114 -5.82 -2.71 5.63
N GLU A 115 -6.26 -2.09 6.73
CA GLU A 115 -7.25 -1.01 6.73
C GLU A 115 -6.56 0.35 6.87
N PHE A 116 -6.65 1.15 5.81
CA PHE A 116 -6.23 2.55 5.79
C PHE A 116 -7.46 3.43 5.99
N ARG A 117 -7.56 4.12 7.14
CA ARG A 117 -8.70 4.98 7.44
C ARG A 117 -8.52 6.43 6.99
N GLY A 118 -7.28 6.90 6.95
CA GLY A 118 -6.92 8.16 6.29
C GLY A 118 -6.37 7.94 4.87
N ILE A 119 -6.00 9.05 4.23
CA ILE A 119 -5.40 9.04 2.88
C ILE A 119 -4.12 8.18 2.88
N ALA A 120 -4.05 7.23 1.96
CA ALA A 120 -2.87 6.39 1.72
C ALA A 120 -2.16 6.84 0.44
N ARG A 121 -0.92 7.34 0.58
CA ARG A 121 -0.12 7.88 -0.53
C ARG A 121 1.01 6.92 -0.89
N PHE A 122 1.04 6.50 -2.15
CA PHE A 122 2.07 5.70 -2.80
C PHE A 122 2.63 6.41 -4.04
N HIS A 123 2.55 7.75 -4.07
CA HIS A 123 3.05 8.56 -5.17
C HIS A 123 4.56 8.31 -5.39
N ASN A 124 4.98 8.14 -6.65
CA ASN A 124 6.38 7.88 -7.00
C ASN A 124 7.00 6.67 -6.26
N LEU A 125 6.19 5.73 -5.77
CA LEU A 125 6.67 4.47 -5.22
C LEU A 125 7.32 3.64 -6.34
N ASP A 126 8.49 3.07 -6.06
CA ASP A 126 9.19 2.17 -6.98
C ASP A 126 9.34 0.78 -6.34
N CYS A 127 8.66 -0.22 -6.90
CA CYS A 127 8.68 -1.58 -6.37
C CYS A 127 9.14 -2.58 -7.44
N ASP A 128 10.35 -3.11 -7.28
CA ASP A 128 10.88 -4.13 -8.18
C ASP A 128 10.24 -5.50 -7.94
N GLY A 129 9.94 -5.80 -6.68
CA GLY A 129 9.30 -7.05 -6.28
C GLY A 129 7.80 -7.08 -6.53
N ARG A 130 7.16 -8.17 -6.11
CA ARG A 130 5.70 -8.29 -6.11
C ARG A 130 5.08 -7.29 -5.13
N SER A 131 4.00 -6.62 -5.54
CA SER A 131 3.21 -5.71 -4.71
C SER A 131 1.85 -6.32 -4.38
N GLU A 132 1.52 -6.43 -3.10
CA GLU A 132 0.34 -7.13 -2.61
C GLU A 132 -0.52 -6.22 -1.73
N PHE A 133 -1.67 -5.83 -2.26
CA PHE A 133 -2.69 -5.00 -1.63
C PHE A 133 -4.03 -5.75 -1.50
N SER A 134 -4.05 -7.06 -1.73
CA SER A 134 -5.29 -7.84 -1.69
C SER A 134 -6.00 -7.75 -0.34
N LEU A 135 -7.34 -7.83 -0.35
CA LEU A 135 -8.19 -7.77 0.85
C LEU A 135 -8.09 -6.46 1.66
N SER A 136 -7.41 -5.43 1.13
CA SER A 136 -7.24 -4.16 1.81
C SER A 136 -8.50 -3.30 1.75
N ARG A 137 -8.62 -2.37 2.71
CA ARG A 137 -9.72 -1.42 2.80
C ARG A 137 -9.17 0.00 2.89
N PHE A 138 -9.51 0.84 1.92
CA PHE A 138 -9.16 2.26 1.91
C PHE A 138 -10.42 3.08 2.20
N ARG A 139 -10.55 3.63 3.41
CA ARG A 139 -11.72 4.45 3.79
C ARG A 139 -11.68 5.87 3.21
N ASP A 140 -10.50 6.31 2.79
CA ASP A 140 -10.24 7.58 2.14
C ASP A 140 -9.46 7.31 0.83
N ASP A 141 -8.91 8.36 0.21
CA ASP A 141 -8.20 8.27 -1.05
C ASP A 141 -6.99 7.32 -1.02
N ALA A 142 -6.85 6.54 -2.08
CA ALA A 142 -5.71 5.67 -2.36
C ALA A 142 -5.00 6.15 -3.62
N LEU A 143 -3.79 6.70 -3.45
CA LEU A 143 -3.13 7.51 -4.47
C LEU A 143 -1.78 6.90 -4.87
N PHE A 144 -1.67 6.46 -6.13
CA PHE A 144 -0.51 5.75 -6.70
C PHE A 144 0.18 6.54 -7.82
N THR A 145 -0.14 7.82 -8.01
CA THR A 145 0.30 8.60 -9.17
C THR A 145 1.83 8.54 -9.36
N TYR A 146 2.29 8.30 -10.58
CA TYR A 146 3.71 8.13 -10.94
C TYR A 146 4.44 6.94 -10.28
N ALA A 147 3.72 5.97 -9.71
CA ALA A 147 4.35 4.76 -9.19
C ALA A 147 4.84 3.84 -10.34
N ASN A 148 5.89 3.08 -10.07
CA ASN A 148 6.41 2.03 -10.94
C ASN A 148 6.41 0.69 -10.19
N PHE A 149 5.82 -0.33 -10.81
CA PHE A 149 5.78 -1.68 -10.29
C PHE A 149 6.38 -2.63 -11.33
N THR A 150 7.55 -3.19 -11.03
CA THR A 150 8.21 -4.12 -11.93
C THR A 150 7.66 -5.54 -11.81
N GLY A 151 7.36 -5.97 -10.58
CA GLY A 151 6.74 -7.25 -10.29
C GLY A 151 5.21 -7.24 -10.47
N HIS A 152 4.59 -8.40 -10.25
CA HIS A 152 3.13 -8.52 -10.27
C HIS A 152 2.49 -7.58 -9.24
N PHE A 153 1.48 -6.82 -9.66
CA PHE A 153 0.68 -5.94 -8.81
C PHE A 153 -0.66 -6.58 -8.52
N ASN A 154 -0.97 -6.85 -7.26
CA ASN A 154 -2.22 -7.46 -6.85
C ASN A 154 -3.00 -6.53 -5.92
N PHE A 155 -4.17 -6.09 -6.37
CA PHE A 155 -5.13 -5.27 -5.64
C PHE A 155 -6.49 -5.99 -5.57
N SER A 156 -6.50 -7.33 -5.59
CA SER A 156 -7.75 -8.10 -5.65
C SER A 156 -8.52 -8.09 -4.33
N ASP A 157 -9.85 -8.20 -4.41
CA ASP A 157 -10.76 -8.28 -3.26
C ASP A 157 -10.66 -7.05 -2.31
N ALA A 158 -10.18 -5.92 -2.82
CA ALA A 158 -10.08 -4.68 -2.06
C ALA A 158 -11.39 -3.88 -2.09
N ILE A 159 -11.53 -2.94 -1.15
CA ILE A 159 -12.63 -1.97 -1.13
C ILE A 159 -12.06 -0.56 -0.95
N VAL A 160 -12.40 0.33 -1.89
CA VAL A 160 -11.96 1.72 -1.88
C VAL A 160 -13.17 2.64 -1.78
N TYR A 161 -13.29 3.33 -0.65
CA TYR A 161 -14.36 4.30 -0.37
C TYR A 161 -14.02 5.70 -0.88
N GLY A 162 -12.74 6.07 -0.91
CA GLY A 162 -12.24 7.31 -1.51
C GLY A 162 -11.92 7.14 -3.00
N ARG A 163 -11.27 8.15 -3.56
CA ARG A 163 -10.77 8.11 -4.95
C ARG A 163 -9.66 7.07 -5.07
N PHE A 164 -9.63 6.38 -6.21
CA PHE A 164 -8.52 5.52 -6.58
C PHE A 164 -7.78 6.15 -7.75
N ASP A 165 -6.57 6.64 -7.49
CA ASP A 165 -5.76 7.35 -8.49
C ASP A 165 -4.55 6.50 -8.86
N MET A 166 -4.57 5.94 -10.07
CA MET A 166 -3.43 5.32 -10.72
C MET A 166 -3.09 6.10 -12.00
N ASN A 167 -2.96 7.43 -11.92
CA ASN A 167 -2.55 8.24 -13.07
C ASN A 167 -1.02 8.16 -13.28
N ASN A 168 -0.56 8.02 -14.54
CA ASN A 168 0.85 7.83 -14.90
C ASN A 168 1.55 6.67 -14.16
N VAL A 169 0.86 5.55 -13.92
CA VAL A 169 1.50 4.37 -13.31
C VAL A 169 2.14 3.49 -14.38
N GLU A 170 3.32 2.95 -14.09
CA GLU A 170 3.96 1.95 -14.92
C GLU A 170 3.89 0.56 -14.27
N LEU A 171 3.22 -0.38 -14.93
CA LEU A 171 3.07 -1.77 -14.51
C LEU A 171 3.88 -2.64 -15.49
N GLN A 172 5.08 -3.06 -15.10
CA GLN A 172 5.99 -3.79 -16.01
C GLN A 172 5.68 -5.30 -16.10
N SER A 173 4.75 -5.79 -15.29
CA SER A 173 4.24 -7.17 -15.30
C SER A 173 2.71 -7.18 -15.31
N SER A 174 2.08 -8.31 -14.99
CA SER A 174 0.63 -8.37 -14.84
C SER A 174 0.15 -7.62 -13.61
N ALA A 175 -1.05 -7.06 -13.70
CA ALA A 175 -1.75 -6.37 -12.63
C ALA A 175 -3.17 -6.92 -12.49
N ALA A 176 -3.49 -7.40 -11.29
CA ALA A 176 -4.81 -7.91 -10.95
C ALA A 176 -5.50 -6.93 -10.00
N ILE A 177 -6.57 -6.29 -10.47
CA ILE A 177 -7.48 -5.42 -9.70
C ILE A 177 -8.87 -6.07 -9.76
N THR A 178 -8.94 -7.34 -9.36
CA THR A 178 -10.13 -8.19 -9.53
C THR A 178 -11.02 -8.17 -8.30
N SER A 179 -12.31 -8.46 -8.47
CA SER A 179 -13.28 -8.54 -7.36
C SER A 179 -13.27 -7.31 -6.44
N THR A 180 -12.89 -6.13 -6.96
CA THR A 180 -12.65 -4.92 -6.18
C THR A 180 -13.83 -3.97 -6.28
N ILE A 181 -14.18 -3.32 -5.17
CA ILE A 181 -15.29 -2.37 -5.12
C ILE A 181 -14.76 -0.94 -4.99
N PHE A 182 -15.13 -0.08 -5.92
CA PHE A 182 -14.80 1.35 -5.92
C PHE A 182 -16.06 2.19 -5.77
N TYR A 183 -16.13 3.01 -4.72
CA TYR A 183 -17.30 3.87 -4.44
C TYR A 183 -17.21 5.28 -5.01
N ARG A 184 -16.01 5.71 -5.41
CA ARG A 184 -15.71 7.06 -5.93
C ARG A 184 -14.95 6.95 -7.24
N PRO A 185 -14.68 8.08 -7.94
CA PRO A 185 -14.01 8.05 -9.21
C PRO A 185 -12.68 7.29 -9.19
N VAL A 186 -12.44 6.57 -10.27
CA VAL A 186 -11.22 5.82 -10.53
C VAL A 186 -10.54 6.40 -11.78
N THR A 187 -9.23 6.60 -11.74
CA THR A 187 -8.44 6.98 -12.91
C THR A 187 -7.27 6.02 -13.12
N PHE A 188 -7.10 5.59 -14.36
CA PHE A 188 -5.92 4.90 -14.89
C PHE A 188 -5.32 5.71 -16.04
N GLU A 189 -5.58 7.01 -16.10
CA GLU A 189 -5.07 7.86 -17.19
C GLU A 189 -3.55 7.78 -17.28
N LYS A 190 -3.03 7.66 -18.51
CA LYS A 190 -1.60 7.54 -18.80
C LYS A 190 -0.91 6.33 -18.15
N THR A 191 -1.66 5.39 -17.57
CA THR A 191 -1.10 4.15 -17.05
C THR A 191 -0.75 3.21 -18.18
N SER A 192 0.40 2.55 -18.04
CA SER A 192 0.88 1.58 -19.01
C SER A 192 1.16 0.23 -18.38
N VAL A 193 0.73 -0.84 -19.04
CA VAL A 193 0.83 -2.21 -18.54
C VAL A 193 1.53 -3.08 -19.56
N LYS A 194 2.58 -3.79 -19.14
CA LYS A 194 3.32 -4.72 -19.99
C LYS A 194 2.79 -6.16 -19.96
N GLY A 195 2.08 -6.54 -18.91
CA GLY A 195 1.37 -7.81 -18.84
C GLY A 195 -0.13 -7.64 -18.94
N GLU A 196 -0.85 -8.69 -18.55
CA GLU A 196 -2.29 -8.66 -18.36
C GLU A 196 -2.70 -7.62 -17.31
N PHE A 197 -3.72 -6.82 -17.64
CA PHE A 197 -4.41 -5.91 -16.74
C PHE A 197 -5.84 -6.42 -16.53
N ASP A 198 -6.05 -7.11 -15.41
CA ASP A 198 -7.32 -7.76 -15.09
C ASP A 198 -8.12 -6.95 -14.07
N VAL A 199 -9.26 -6.41 -14.48
CA VAL A 199 -10.26 -5.75 -13.63
C VAL A 199 -11.53 -6.59 -13.44
N SER A 200 -11.48 -7.88 -13.75
CA SER A 200 -12.62 -8.78 -13.74
C SER A 200 -13.34 -8.81 -12.38
N ARG A 201 -14.67 -8.95 -12.44
CA ARG A 201 -15.58 -8.97 -11.28
C ARG A 201 -15.54 -7.72 -10.39
N SER A 202 -14.84 -6.66 -10.79
CA SER A 202 -14.83 -5.40 -10.04
C SER A 202 -16.09 -4.57 -10.29
N VAL A 203 -16.44 -3.72 -9.32
CA VAL A 203 -17.63 -2.87 -9.35
C VAL A 203 -17.22 -1.42 -9.18
N PHE A 204 -17.58 -0.59 -10.15
CA PHE A 204 -17.32 0.85 -10.14
C PHE A 204 -18.65 1.59 -9.95
N TYR A 205 -18.90 2.10 -8.75
CA TYR A 205 -20.15 2.79 -8.42
C TYR A 205 -20.23 4.22 -8.95
N SER A 206 -19.10 4.82 -9.31
CA SER A 206 -19.02 6.18 -9.84
C SER A 206 -18.93 6.22 -11.37
N GLY A 207 -19.39 5.18 -12.05
CA GLY A 207 -19.28 5.02 -13.50
C GLY A 207 -17.94 4.42 -13.97
N LYS A 208 -17.69 4.49 -15.27
CA LYS A 208 -16.47 3.94 -15.88
C LYS A 208 -15.22 4.69 -15.38
N PRO A 209 -14.09 3.99 -15.18
CA PRO A 209 -12.83 4.66 -14.86
C PRO A 209 -12.36 5.57 -16.01
N ALA A 210 -11.65 6.64 -15.67
CA ALA A 210 -10.96 7.47 -16.66
C ALA A 210 -9.73 6.72 -17.20
N MET A 211 -9.60 6.65 -18.53
CA MET A 211 -8.62 5.80 -19.24
C MET A 211 -7.89 6.55 -20.36
N LEU A 212 -7.90 7.89 -20.36
CA LEU A 212 -7.21 8.69 -21.38
C LEU A 212 -5.72 8.31 -21.42
N GLU A 213 -5.21 7.97 -22.61
CA GLU A 213 -3.82 7.52 -22.83
C GLU A 213 -3.42 6.25 -22.05
N PHE A 214 -4.39 5.48 -21.51
CA PHE A 214 -4.12 4.16 -20.96
C PHE A 214 -3.69 3.20 -22.07
N ARG A 215 -2.71 2.33 -21.79
CA ARG A 215 -2.20 1.37 -22.77
C ARG A 215 -1.77 0.04 -22.15
N THR A 216 -2.07 -1.05 -22.87
CA THR A 216 -1.46 -2.37 -22.68
C THR A 216 -0.51 -2.68 -23.83
N LEU A 217 0.33 -3.71 -23.74
CA LEU A 217 1.17 -4.13 -24.88
C LEU A 217 0.35 -4.76 -26.01
N LYS A 218 -0.67 -5.55 -25.67
CA LYS A 218 -1.61 -6.15 -26.62
C LYS A 218 -3.04 -5.81 -26.20
N PRO A 219 -3.97 -5.64 -27.16
CA PRO A 219 -5.38 -5.41 -26.84
C PRO A 219 -5.98 -6.48 -25.91
N ASP A 220 -5.63 -7.76 -26.12
CA ASP A 220 -6.13 -8.89 -25.34
C ASP A 220 -5.57 -8.96 -23.90
N ASP A 221 -4.58 -8.14 -23.57
CA ASP A 221 -4.07 -8.05 -22.20
C ASP A 221 -5.06 -7.33 -21.26
N PHE A 222 -6.07 -6.63 -21.77
CA PHE A 222 -7.09 -6.00 -20.92
C PHE A 222 -8.27 -6.96 -20.66
N VAL A 223 -8.39 -7.43 -19.42
CA VAL A 223 -9.43 -8.37 -19.00
C VAL A 223 -10.45 -7.66 -18.11
N SER A 224 -11.74 -7.75 -18.46
CA SER A 224 -12.80 -7.07 -17.71
C SER A 224 -14.06 -7.92 -17.52
N GLN A 225 -13.94 -9.24 -17.60
CA GLN A 225 -15.10 -10.13 -17.51
C GLN A 225 -15.85 -9.96 -16.18
N GLY A 226 -17.17 -9.76 -16.24
CA GLY A 226 -17.99 -9.58 -15.04
C GLY A 226 -17.83 -8.23 -14.33
N THR A 227 -17.07 -7.28 -14.90
CA THR A 227 -16.97 -5.91 -14.38
C THR A 227 -18.31 -5.20 -14.50
N LYS A 228 -18.70 -4.46 -13.46
CA LYS A 228 -19.95 -3.67 -13.43
C LYS A 228 -19.64 -2.19 -13.27
N PHE A 229 -20.36 -1.36 -14.03
CA PHE A 229 -20.34 0.09 -13.90
C PHE A 229 -21.75 0.53 -13.52
N VAL A 230 -21.91 1.16 -12.36
CA VAL A 230 -23.20 1.71 -11.95
C VAL A 230 -23.31 3.13 -12.50
N LEU A 231 -24.36 3.40 -13.27
CA LEU A 231 -24.68 4.76 -13.70
C LEU A 231 -25.64 5.38 -12.66
N LEU A 232 -25.53 6.69 -12.43
CA LEU A 232 -26.40 7.42 -11.50
C LEU A 232 -27.90 7.26 -11.82
N ASN A 233 -28.24 6.94 -13.06
CA ASN A 233 -29.62 6.69 -13.48
C ASN A 233 -30.17 5.33 -13.01
N ASP A 234 -29.31 4.38 -12.65
CA ASP A 234 -29.69 3.04 -12.17
C ASP A 234 -30.03 3.05 -10.66
N LEU A 235 -29.78 4.17 -9.97
CA LEU A 235 -30.05 4.33 -8.53
C LEU A 235 -31.42 4.96 -8.22
N ASN A 236 -32.13 5.44 -9.25
CA ASN A 236 -33.46 6.04 -9.13
C ASN A 236 -34.56 5.18 -9.78
N ALA A 237 -34.21 3.96 -10.20
CA ALA A 237 -35.14 2.99 -10.75
C ALA A 237 -35.45 1.94 -9.66
N ASP A 238 -36.10 2.37 -8.58
CA ASP A 238 -36.93 1.56 -7.66
C ASP A 238 -37.72 2.50 -6.74
#